data_AF-A0A212C6T0-F1
#
_entry.id   AF-A0A212C6T0-F1
#
_cell.length_a   1.000
_cell.length_b   1.000
_cell.length_c   1.000
_cell.angle_alpha   90.00
_cell.angle_beta   90.00
_cell.angle_gamma   90.00
#
_symmetry.space_group_name_H-M   'P 1'
#
loop_
_entity.id
_entity.type
_entity.pdbx_description
1 polymer ?
#
loop_
_entity_poly.entity_id
_entity_poly.type
_entity_poly.pdbx_seq_one_letter_code
_entity_poly.pdbx_strand_id
1 'polypeptide(L)'
;MDRELQDEYWVIIQAKDMIGLPGALSGTTSVLVKLSDVNDNKPIFKDSLYRLTVSESAPVGTSIGKIMAYDNDIGENAEMDYSIEDDSRTFDVITNNETQEGIIILKK
;
A
#
# COMPACT_ATOMS: atom_id res chain seq x y z
N MET A 1 -6.53 3.33 -17.17
CA MET A 1 -6.38 1.96 -16.65
C MET A 1 -6.01 2.14 -15.21
N ASP A 2 -6.68 1.42 -14.33
CA ASP A 2 -6.62 1.55 -12.87
C ASP A 2 -6.23 0.17 -12.36
N ARG A 3 -5.06 0.08 -11.71
CA ARG A 3 -4.46 -1.19 -11.29
C ARG A 3 -5.18 -1.71 -10.04
N GLU A 4 -5.64 -0.80 -9.19
CA GLU A 4 -6.38 -1.05 -7.95
C GLU A 4 -7.72 -1.73 -8.26
N LEU A 5 -8.34 -1.38 -9.40
CA LEU A 5 -9.56 -2.02 -9.88
C LEU A 5 -9.28 -3.32 -10.65
N GLN A 6 -8.26 -3.34 -11.49
CA GLN A 6 -7.87 -4.51 -12.29
C GLN A 6 -6.40 -4.44 -12.71
N ASP A 7 -5.59 -5.33 -12.15
CA ASP A 7 -4.14 -5.40 -12.32
C ASP A 7 -3.70 -6.20 -13.56
N GLU A 8 -4.56 -7.07 -14.10
CA GLU A 8 -4.22 -7.99 -15.17
C GLU A 8 -5.26 -8.07 -16.31
N TYR A 9 -4.79 -8.24 -17.55
CA TYR A 9 -5.61 -8.40 -18.73
C TYR A 9 -5.10 -9.55 -19.61
N TRP A 10 -6.01 -10.44 -20.03
CA TRP A 10 -5.72 -11.47 -21.01
C TRP A 10 -6.11 -11.00 -22.41
N VAL A 11 -5.13 -10.85 -23.29
CA VAL A 11 -5.34 -10.44 -24.68
C VAL A 11 -5.10 -11.63 -25.60
N ILE A 12 -6.08 -11.95 -26.43
CA ILE A 12 -5.96 -13.00 -27.44
C ILE A 12 -5.46 -12.35 -28.74
N ILE A 13 -4.28 -12.78 -29.18
CA ILE A 13 -3.66 -12.33 -30.44
C ILE A 13 -3.86 -13.42 -31.48
N GLN A 14 -4.37 -13.03 -32.65
CA GLN A 14 -4.51 -13.90 -33.80
C GLN A 14 -3.60 -13.42 -34.93
N ALA A 15 -2.72 -14.29 -35.40
CA ALA A 15 -1.97 -14.12 -36.63
C ALA A 15 -2.68 -14.87 -37.76
N LYS A 16 -2.85 -14.23 -38.93
CA LYS A 16 -3.39 -14.84 -40.14
C LYS A 16 -2.39 -14.67 -41.28
N ASP A 17 -2.28 -15.67 -42.14
CA ASP A 17 -1.60 -15.45 -43.41
C ASP A 17 -2.37 -14.47 -44.30
N MET A 18 -1.65 -13.81 -45.20
CA MET A 18 -2.16 -12.68 -46.00
C MET A 18 -2.97 -13.13 -47.22
N ILE A 19 -3.17 -14.43 -47.41
CA ILE A 19 -3.62 -15.00 -48.68
C ILE A 19 -5.14 -14.87 -48.85
N GLY A 20 -5.91 -14.67 -47.77
CA GLY A 20 -7.34 -14.30 -47.83
C GLY A 20 -8.24 -15.33 -48.55
N LEU A 21 -7.71 -16.51 -48.88
CA LEU A 21 -8.36 -17.57 -49.63
C LEU A 21 -8.82 -18.70 -48.68
N PRO A 22 -9.75 -19.57 -49.14
CA PRO A 22 -10.08 -20.80 -48.43
C PRO A 22 -8.81 -21.64 -48.20
N GLY A 23 -8.50 -21.95 -46.95
CA GLY A 23 -7.28 -22.67 -46.55
C GLY A 23 -6.18 -21.80 -45.92
N ALA A 24 -6.41 -20.48 -45.77
CA ALA A 24 -5.52 -19.59 -45.02
C ALA A 24 -5.25 -20.10 -43.59
N LEU A 25 -3.98 -20.12 -43.19
CA LEU A 25 -3.56 -20.52 -41.86
C LEU A 25 -3.77 -19.36 -40.87
N SER A 26 -4.21 -19.71 -39.67
CA SER A 26 -4.26 -18.79 -38.54
C SER A 26 -3.71 -19.45 -37.29
N GLY A 27 -2.94 -18.69 -36.50
CA GLY A 27 -2.50 -19.07 -35.16
C GLY A 27 -3.06 -18.11 -34.13
N THR A 28 -3.42 -18.62 -32.96
CA THR A 28 -3.91 -17.82 -31.84
C THR A 28 -3.03 -18.05 -30.63
N THR A 29 -2.71 -17.00 -29.89
CA THR A 29 -2.00 -17.08 -28.61
C THR A 29 -2.61 -16.10 -27.60
N SER A 30 -2.39 -16.34 -26.31
CA SER A 30 -2.83 -15.45 -25.23
C SER A 30 -1.62 -14.74 -24.62
N VAL A 31 -1.75 -13.44 -24.39
CA VAL A 31 -0.76 -12.60 -23.72
C VAL A 31 -1.37 -12.06 -22.43
N LEU A 32 -0.66 -12.23 -21.32
CA LEU A 32 -0.98 -11.60 -20.05
C LEU A 32 -0.31 -10.23 -19.98
N VAL A 33 -1.12 -9.18 -19.87
CA VAL A 33 -0.65 -7.81 -19.63
C VAL A 33 -0.87 -7.51 -18.15
N LYS A 34 0.22 -7.19 -17.44
CA LYS A 34 0.18 -6.73 -16.05
C LYS A 34 0.37 -5.22 -16.01
N LEU A 35 -0.45 -4.54 -15.22
CA LEU A 35 -0.29 -3.11 -14.98
C LEU A 35 0.79 -2.87 -13.93
N SER A 36 1.61 -1.83 -14.15
CA SER A 36 2.52 -1.31 -13.14
C SER A 36 1.78 -0.40 -12.18
N ASP A 37 2.23 -0.40 -10.94
CA ASP A 37 1.72 0.49 -9.89
C ASP A 37 2.14 1.94 -10.08
N VAL A 38 1.28 2.86 -9.62
CA VAL A 38 1.56 4.30 -9.52
C VAL A 38 1.10 4.74 -8.14
N ASN A 39 1.89 5.60 -7.48
CA ASN A 39 1.50 6.20 -6.20
C ASN A 39 0.36 7.21 -6.39
N ASP A 40 -0.87 6.74 -6.38
CA ASP A 40 -2.07 7.56 -6.54
C ASP A 40 -3.08 7.39 -5.40
N ASN A 41 -2.82 6.46 -4.48
CA ASN A 41 -3.53 6.37 -3.21
C ASN A 41 -2.70 7.05 -2.13
N LYS A 42 -3.39 7.46 -1.07
CA LYS A 42 -2.75 8.08 0.10
C LYS A 42 -3.04 7.22 1.31
N PRO A 43 -2.14 7.16 2.31
CA PRO A 43 -2.40 6.41 3.52
C PRO A 43 -3.62 6.95 4.26
N ILE A 44 -4.50 6.05 4.73
CA ILE A 44 -5.70 6.37 5.50
C ILE A 44 -5.63 5.66 6.85
N PHE A 45 -5.67 6.42 7.95
CA PHE A 45 -5.76 5.85 9.28
C PHE A 45 -7.00 4.98 9.46
N LYS A 46 -6.83 3.84 10.13
CA LYS A 46 -7.91 2.88 10.43
C LYS A 46 -9.02 3.51 11.25
N ASP A 47 -8.64 4.29 12.26
CA ASP A 47 -9.56 4.97 13.16
C ASP A 47 -9.36 6.49 13.04
N SER A 48 -10.47 7.23 13.12
CA SER A 48 -10.44 8.70 13.10
C SER A 48 -9.98 9.30 14.44
N LEU A 49 -10.03 8.52 15.52
CA LEU A 49 -9.62 8.95 16.85
C LEU A 49 -9.04 7.78 17.65
N TYR A 50 -7.78 7.92 18.03
CA TYR A 50 -7.10 7.01 18.96
C TYR A 50 -7.12 7.60 20.36
N ARG A 51 -7.65 6.84 21.34
CA ARG A 51 -7.59 7.21 22.76
C ARG A 51 -6.64 6.26 23.47
N LEU A 52 -5.53 6.81 23.96
CA LEU A 52 -4.51 6.07 24.69
C LEU A 52 -4.31 6.70 26.07
N THR A 53 -3.91 5.89 27.04
CA THR A 53 -3.69 6.32 28.41
C THR A 53 -2.34 5.80 28.88
N VAL A 54 -1.57 6.67 29.53
CA VAL A 54 -0.26 6.33 30.11
C VAL A 54 -0.18 6.90 31.52
N SER A 55 0.51 6.20 32.41
CA SER A 55 0.77 6.68 33.76
C SER A 55 1.84 7.77 33.73
N GLU A 56 1.70 8.82 34.54
CA GLU A 56 2.77 9.82 34.74
C GLU A 56 4.06 9.23 35.32
N SER A 57 3.93 8.08 36.01
CA SER A 57 5.07 7.33 36.56
C SER A 57 5.70 6.35 35.56
N ALA A 58 5.19 6.29 34.33
CA ALA A 58 5.73 5.41 33.31
C ALA A 58 7.16 5.85 32.92
N PRO A 59 8.10 4.92 32.75
CA PRO A 59 9.45 5.26 32.33
C PRO A 59 9.46 5.74 30.87
N VAL A 60 10.42 6.61 30.55
CA VAL A 60 10.74 6.98 29.16
C VAL A 60 11.02 5.72 28.34
N GLY A 61 10.49 5.69 27.11
CA GLY A 61 10.50 4.53 26.22
C GLY A 61 9.30 3.61 26.36
N THR A 62 8.37 3.87 27.28
CA THR A 62 7.13 3.08 27.40
C THR A 62 6.32 3.18 26.11
N SER A 63 5.96 2.02 25.54
CA SER A 63 4.99 1.94 24.44
C SER A 63 3.59 2.17 24.98
N ILE A 64 2.92 3.19 24.45
CA ILE A 64 1.61 3.67 24.91
C ILE A 64 0.50 3.01 24.09
N GLY A 65 0.76 2.79 22.79
CA GLY A 65 -0.20 2.17 21.90
C GLY A 65 0.31 2.12 20.46
N LYS A 66 -0.53 1.55 19.59
CA LYS A 66 -0.27 1.41 18.16
C LYS A 66 -1.35 2.09 17.35
N ILE A 67 -0.95 2.64 16.22
CA ILE A 67 -1.82 3.21 15.19
C ILE A 67 -1.55 2.48 13.87
N MET A 68 -2.56 2.43 13.02
CA MET A 68 -2.49 1.75 11.73
C MET A 68 -3.11 2.62 10.66
N ALA A 69 -2.46 2.70 9.51
CA ALA A 69 -3.02 3.22 8.28
C ALA A 69 -3.06 2.13 7.21
N TYR A 70 -3.81 2.38 6.15
CA TYR A 70 -3.94 1.52 4.99
C TYR A 70 -3.70 2.35 3.73
N ASP A 71 -2.93 1.80 2.81
CA ASP A 71 -2.74 2.30 1.46
C ASP A 71 -3.05 1.14 0.49
N ASN A 72 -3.72 1.44 -0.62
CA ASN A 72 -4.08 0.44 -1.61
C ASN A 72 -3.00 0.25 -2.68
N ASP A 73 -1.97 1.09 -2.70
CA ASP A 73 -0.80 0.91 -3.59
C ASP A 73 0.01 -0.35 -3.21
N ILE A 74 1.07 -0.68 -3.95
CA ILE A 74 1.93 -1.84 -3.60
C ILE A 74 3.41 -1.48 -3.58
N GLY A 75 4.18 -2.30 -2.85
CA GLY A 75 5.63 -2.14 -2.75
C GLY A 75 5.99 -0.81 -2.11
N GLU A 76 6.97 -0.11 -2.69
CA GLU A 76 7.47 1.17 -2.18
C GLU A 76 6.39 2.25 -2.12
N ASN A 77 5.37 2.19 -2.99
CA ASN A 77 4.28 3.17 -2.99
C ASN A 77 3.32 3.00 -1.81
N ALA A 78 3.35 1.85 -1.14
CA ALA A 78 2.55 1.57 0.06
C ALA A 78 3.39 1.50 1.36
N GLU A 79 4.67 1.88 1.31
CA GLU A 79 5.47 2.03 2.53
C GLU A 79 4.99 3.24 3.35
N MET A 80 4.80 3.03 4.65
CA MET A 80 4.26 4.04 5.55
C MET A 80 5.33 4.59 6.46
N ASP A 81 5.31 5.90 6.65
CA ASP A 81 6.06 6.60 7.68
C ASP A 81 5.12 7.41 8.57
N TYR A 82 5.27 7.24 9.88
CA TYR A 82 4.46 7.95 10.87
C TYR A 82 5.25 9.09 11.50
N SER A 83 4.59 10.22 11.70
CA SER A 83 5.09 11.33 12.49
C SER A 83 3.98 11.87 13.39
N ILE A 84 4.37 12.44 14.53
CA ILE A 84 3.44 13.04 15.47
C ILE A 84 3.73 14.54 15.59
N GLU A 85 2.68 15.35 15.43
CA GLU A 85 2.73 16.78 15.71
C GLU A 85 2.34 16.98 17.18
N ASP A 86 3.34 17.11 18.05
CA ASP A 86 3.17 17.31 19.49
C ASP A 86 4.02 18.49 19.98
N ASP A 87 3.34 19.60 20.32
CA ASP A 87 3.97 20.80 20.86
C ASP A 87 4.71 20.54 22.18
N SER A 88 4.24 19.57 22.97
CA SER A 88 4.83 19.23 24.27
C SER A 88 6.13 18.44 24.14
N ARG A 89 6.35 17.80 22.98
CA ARG A 89 7.46 16.86 22.70
C ARG A 89 7.55 15.73 23.73
N THR A 90 6.42 15.36 24.33
CA THR A 90 6.32 14.31 25.34
C THR A 90 6.24 12.95 24.68
N PHE A 91 5.67 12.89 23.47
CA PHE A 91 5.47 11.66 22.73
C PHE A 91 6.31 11.63 21.46
N ASP A 92 6.63 10.42 21.04
CA ASP A 92 7.23 10.14 19.73
C ASP A 92 6.50 8.96 19.08
N VAL A 93 6.72 8.77 17.78
CA VAL A 93 6.19 7.62 17.06
C VAL A 93 7.30 6.89 16.31
N ILE A 94 7.30 5.57 16.41
CA ILE A 94 8.22 4.69 15.69
C ILE A 94 7.43 3.94 14.63
N THR A 95 7.82 4.06 13.37
CA THR A 95 7.33 3.21 12.29
C THR A 95 7.91 1.80 12.43
N ASN A 96 7.04 0.79 12.40
CA ASN A 96 7.45 -0.60 12.25
C ASN A 96 7.29 -1.03 10.78
N ASN A 97 8.40 -1.24 10.07
CA ASN A 97 8.37 -1.59 8.65
C ASN A 97 7.86 -3.02 8.37
N GLU A 98 7.92 -3.92 9.34
CA GLU A 98 7.40 -5.29 9.19
C GLU A 98 5.87 -5.34 9.28
N THR A 99 5.29 -4.55 10.20
CA THR A 99 3.84 -4.54 10.44
C THR A 99 3.12 -3.34 9.83
N GLN A 100 3.86 -2.35 9.32
CA GLN A 100 3.35 -1.05 8.85
C GLN A 100 2.54 -0.30 9.93
N GLU A 101 2.86 -0.56 11.21
CA GLU A 101 2.23 0.08 12.37
C GLU A 101 3.06 1.26 12.86
N GLY A 102 2.40 2.33 13.31
CA GLY A 102 3.02 3.38 14.10
C GLY A 102 2.93 3.04 15.59
N ILE A 103 4.05 3.01 16.30
CA ILE A 103 4.11 2.73 17.74
C ILE A 103 4.36 4.04 18.48
N ILE A 104 3.38 4.49 19.27
CA ILE A 104 3.51 5.69 20.08
C ILE A 104 4.28 5.37 21.36
N ILE A 105 5.30 6.16 21.65
CA ILE A 105 6.18 5.99 22.80
C ILE A 105 6.26 7.26 23.65
N LEU A 106 6.47 7.07 24.95
CA LEU A 106 6.78 8.16 25.86
C LEU A 106 8.25 8.57 25.69
N LYS A 107 8.51 9.83 25.36
CA LYS A 107 9.85 10.39 25.17
C LYS A 107 10.37 11.13 26.40
N LYS A 108 9.48 11.68 27.23
CA LYS A 108 9.83 12.52 28.37
C LYS A 108 8.92 12.29 29.57
#